data_AF-A0A953W2H7-F1
#
_entry.id   AF-A0A953W2H7-F1
#
_cell.length_a   1.000
_cell.length_b   1.000
_cell.length_c   1.000
_cell.angle_alpha   90.00
_cell.angle_beta   90.00
_cell.angle_gamma   90.00
#
_symmetry.space_group_name_H-M   'P 1'
#
loop_
_entity.id
_entity.type
_entity.pdbx_description
1 polymer ?
#
loop_
_entity_poly.entity_id
_entity_poly.type
_entity_poly.pdbx_seq_one_letter_code
_entity_poly.pdbx_strand_id
1 'polypeptide(L)'
;MRELARSVPAQLSSSRNDGDAPAARDSNMAVLRRVAPYLWPRDAPEIRWRVVAAMAALVIAKLVAVGTPFFYKAAVDGLAGEGAGDGMLLAIGAVGLTIAYGLARLMTVGFQQLRDAIFARVGQRALRAVALETFTHIHRMSLRYHITRKTGGLSRIMERGVKGVSFLLRFILFSIGPLALELTLVAVVLATLFDLWYLVVVAVTIVAYVTFTFRITEWRVGIRREMNRQDTDANQKAIDSLLNFETVKYFGAEAREAARYDSAMAGYENAALRTAYSLAYLNFGQSLLITSGLVIVMVMAALGVQRGDLTVGDFVMV
;
A
#
# COMPACT_ATOMS: atom_id res chain seq x y z
N MET A 1 14.00 11.27 19.90
CA MET A 1 12.90 11.79 19.04
C MET A 1 12.72 13.32 19.07
N ARG A 2 12.85 14.01 20.21
CA ARG A 2 12.70 15.49 20.31
C ARG A 2 13.88 16.33 19.78
N GLU A 3 15.01 15.71 19.45
CA GLU A 3 16.21 16.41 18.93
C GLU A 3 16.26 16.43 17.40
N LEU A 4 15.78 15.39 16.71
CA LEU A 4 15.67 15.38 15.25
C LEU A 4 14.51 16.22 14.71
N ALA A 5 13.57 16.61 15.58
CA ALA A 5 12.45 17.48 15.24
C ALA A 5 12.78 18.99 15.36
N ARG A 6 13.96 19.35 15.89
CA ARG A 6 14.34 20.73 16.22
C ARG A 6 15.27 21.41 15.20
N SER A 7 15.71 20.73 14.15
CA SER A 7 16.66 21.27 13.17
C SER A 7 16.04 21.75 11.86
N VAL A 8 14.73 22.03 11.83
CA VAL A 8 14.10 22.75 10.71
C VAL A 8 14.03 24.23 11.09
N PRO A 9 14.83 25.13 10.50
CA PRO A 9 14.73 26.54 10.79
C PRO A 9 13.34 27.07 10.39
N ALA A 10 12.68 27.72 11.35
CA ALA A 10 11.44 28.45 11.16
C ALA A 10 11.71 29.79 10.45
N GLN A 11 12.04 29.75 9.16
CA GLN A 11 12.08 30.93 8.31
C GLN A 11 11.62 30.54 6.91
N LEU A 12 10.35 30.80 6.60
CA LEU A 12 9.82 31.11 5.27
C LEU A 12 8.36 31.60 5.45
N SER A 13 8.22 32.80 6.01
CA SER A 13 6.96 33.55 6.04
C SER A 13 6.99 34.64 4.96
N SER A 14 6.77 34.28 3.68
CA SER A 14 6.26 35.19 2.65
C SER A 14 6.09 34.47 1.30
N SER A 15 5.08 33.62 1.21
CA SER A 15 4.30 33.41 -0.02
C SER A 15 3.02 32.70 0.41
N ARG A 16 2.00 33.48 0.76
CA ARG A 16 0.63 32.97 0.88
C ARG A 16 0.22 32.53 -0.52
N ASN A 17 0.31 31.23 -0.76
CA ASN A 17 -0.39 30.59 -1.87
C ASN A 17 -1.81 30.31 -1.34
N ASP A 18 -2.79 31.07 -1.80
CA ASP A 18 -4.21 30.89 -1.46
C ASP A 18 -4.74 29.59 -2.07
N GLY A 19 -4.35 28.46 -1.50
CA GLY A 19 -4.78 27.12 -1.90
C GLY A 19 -4.96 26.11 -0.76
N ASP A 20 -4.55 26.44 0.46
CA ASP A 20 -4.69 25.56 1.62
C ASP A 20 -5.93 25.92 2.46
N ALA A 21 -7.09 25.49 1.97
CA ALA A 21 -8.34 25.34 2.73
C ALA A 21 -9.01 24.00 2.35
N PRO A 22 -9.93 23.44 3.15
CA PRO A 22 -10.22 22.00 3.26
C PRO A 22 -11.04 21.38 2.10
N ALA A 23 -10.67 21.63 0.84
CA ALA A 23 -11.33 21.09 -0.35
C ALA A 23 -10.84 19.69 -0.79
N ALA A 24 -9.86 19.11 -0.10
CA ALA A 24 -9.19 17.88 -0.55
C ALA A 24 -9.98 16.58 -0.28
N ARG A 25 -10.97 16.57 0.62
CA ARG A 25 -11.72 15.35 0.96
C ARG A 25 -12.90 15.08 0.02
N ASP A 26 -13.63 16.11 -0.39
CA ASP A 26 -14.75 15.99 -1.35
C ASP A 26 -14.27 15.60 -2.77
N SER A 27 -13.00 15.90 -3.08
CA SER A 27 -12.38 15.61 -4.39
C SER A 27 -12.04 14.12 -4.59
N ASN A 28 -11.57 13.40 -3.55
CA ASN A 28 -11.04 12.04 -3.72
C ASN A 28 -12.12 11.01 -4.09
N MET A 29 -13.27 11.05 -3.42
CA MET A 29 -14.40 10.18 -3.74
C MET A 29 -14.99 10.53 -5.12
N ALA A 30 -15.02 11.80 -5.48
CA ALA A 30 -15.44 12.25 -6.80
C ALA A 30 -14.51 11.72 -7.90
N VAL A 31 -13.18 11.71 -7.67
CA VAL A 31 -12.21 11.11 -8.60
C VAL A 31 -12.45 9.61 -8.75
N LEU A 32 -12.66 8.87 -7.66
CA LEU A 32 -13.00 7.45 -7.72
C LEU A 32 -14.29 7.18 -8.53
N ARG A 33 -15.34 7.96 -8.27
CA ARG A 33 -16.61 7.85 -9.02
C ARG A 33 -16.46 8.17 -10.50
N ARG A 34 -15.59 9.12 -10.86
CA ARG A 34 -15.30 9.46 -12.27
C ARG A 34 -14.52 8.37 -12.99
N VAL A 35 -13.71 7.59 -12.27
CA VAL A 35 -12.87 6.56 -12.87
C VAL A 35 -13.52 5.16 -12.85
N ALA A 36 -14.48 4.91 -11.96
CA ALA A 36 -15.24 3.67 -11.90
C ALA A 36 -15.86 3.21 -13.25
N PRO A 37 -16.40 4.10 -14.11
CA PRO A 37 -16.93 3.73 -15.42
C PRO A 37 -15.90 3.06 -16.36
N TYR A 38 -14.60 3.35 -16.22
CA TYR A 38 -13.57 2.71 -17.05
C TYR A 38 -13.33 1.24 -16.68
N LEU A 39 -13.64 0.85 -15.44
CA LEU A 39 -13.57 -0.53 -14.98
C LEU A 39 -14.86 -1.29 -15.30
N TRP A 40 -16.00 -0.59 -15.34
CA TRP A 40 -17.31 -1.16 -15.65
C TRP A 40 -17.94 -0.50 -16.89
N PRO A 41 -17.34 -0.64 -18.09
CA PRO A 41 -17.85 -0.03 -19.30
C PRO A 41 -19.24 -0.59 -19.66
N ARG A 42 -20.14 0.26 -20.18
CA ARG A 42 -21.47 -0.18 -20.64
C ARG A 42 -21.41 -1.02 -21.92
N ASP A 43 -20.43 -0.73 -22.75
CA ASP A 43 -20.34 -1.25 -24.11
C ASP A 43 -19.50 -2.54 -24.23
N ALA A 44 -19.07 -3.13 -23.11
CA ALA A 44 -18.23 -4.33 -23.13
C ALA A 44 -18.64 -5.35 -22.05
N PRO A 45 -19.63 -6.23 -22.33
CA PRO A 45 -20.12 -7.22 -21.37
C PRO A 45 -19.04 -8.22 -20.93
N GLU A 46 -18.10 -8.57 -21.83
CA GLU A 46 -16.95 -9.42 -21.49
C GLU A 46 -16.12 -8.85 -20.32
N ILE A 47 -15.95 -7.53 -20.27
CA ILE A 47 -15.17 -6.86 -19.24
C ILE A 47 -15.91 -6.88 -17.90
N ARG A 48 -17.23 -6.68 -17.92
CA ARG A 48 -18.08 -6.77 -16.71
C ARG A 48 -18.05 -8.16 -16.11
N TRP A 49 -18.17 -9.20 -16.94
CA TRP A 49 -18.05 -10.58 -16.48
C TRP A 49 -16.69 -10.85 -15.83
N ARG A 50 -15.59 -10.38 -16.44
CA ARG A 50 -14.24 -10.49 -15.85
C ARG A 50 -14.12 -9.78 -14.52
N VAL A 51 -14.74 -8.60 -14.35
CA VAL A 51 -14.78 -7.92 -13.05
C VAL A 51 -15.51 -8.77 -12.02
N VAL A 52 -16.71 -9.27 -12.35
CA VAL A 52 -17.48 -10.13 -11.42
C VAL A 52 -16.70 -11.39 -11.07
N ALA A 53 -16.11 -12.08 -12.05
CA ALA A 53 -15.31 -13.28 -11.83
C ALA A 53 -14.07 -13.00 -10.96
N ALA A 54 -13.39 -11.87 -11.18
CA ALA A 54 -12.26 -11.46 -10.33
C ALA A 54 -12.72 -11.16 -8.89
N MET A 55 -13.85 -10.46 -8.71
CA MET A 55 -14.41 -10.19 -7.38
C MET A 55 -14.90 -11.47 -6.69
N ALA A 56 -15.45 -12.43 -7.41
CA ALA A 56 -15.82 -13.73 -6.86
C ALA A 56 -14.58 -14.51 -6.42
N ALA A 57 -13.55 -14.60 -7.26
CA ALA A 57 -12.27 -15.21 -6.91
C ALA A 57 -11.62 -14.52 -5.70
N LEU A 58 -11.72 -13.19 -5.60
CA LEU A 58 -11.27 -12.43 -4.43
C LEU A 58 -11.99 -12.87 -3.15
N VAL A 59 -13.32 -12.92 -3.18
CA VAL A 59 -14.13 -13.29 -2.00
C VAL A 59 -13.80 -14.72 -1.58
N ILE A 60 -13.74 -15.65 -2.54
CA ILE A 60 -13.35 -17.04 -2.26
C ILE A 60 -11.95 -17.09 -1.65
N ALA A 61 -10.97 -16.37 -2.21
CA ALA A 61 -9.62 -16.32 -1.64
C ALA A 61 -9.61 -15.85 -0.18
N LYS A 62 -10.43 -14.84 0.17
CA LYS A 62 -10.52 -14.33 1.54
C LYS A 62 -11.26 -15.25 2.49
N LEU A 63 -12.32 -15.91 2.03
CA LEU A 63 -13.00 -16.95 2.81
C LEU A 63 -12.07 -18.14 3.09
N VAL A 64 -11.32 -18.60 2.10
CA VAL A 64 -10.32 -19.66 2.29
C VAL A 64 -9.22 -19.19 3.23
N ALA A 65 -8.71 -17.96 3.09
CA ALA A 65 -7.68 -17.42 3.97
C ALA A 65 -8.12 -17.40 5.44
N VAL A 66 -9.31 -16.89 5.72
CA VAL A 66 -9.87 -16.80 7.08
C VAL A 66 -10.28 -18.18 7.61
N GLY A 67 -10.66 -19.12 6.74
CA GLY A 67 -10.93 -20.51 7.11
C GLY A 67 -9.68 -21.37 7.33
N THR A 68 -8.52 -20.94 6.83
CA THR A 68 -7.27 -21.75 6.88
C THR A 68 -6.81 -22.06 8.32
N PRO A 69 -6.84 -21.09 9.27
CA PRO A 69 -6.48 -21.35 10.68
C PRO A 69 -7.31 -22.45 11.36
N PHE A 70 -8.55 -22.70 10.95
CA PHE A 70 -9.40 -23.74 11.53
C PHE A 70 -8.84 -25.15 11.30
N PHE A 71 -8.28 -25.41 10.11
CA PHE A 71 -7.61 -26.68 9.83
C PHE A 71 -6.37 -26.85 10.71
N TYR A 72 -5.65 -25.75 10.97
CA TYR A 72 -4.46 -25.80 11.80
C TYR A 72 -4.83 -26.02 13.27
N LYS A 73 -5.82 -25.28 13.79
CA LYS A 73 -6.43 -25.50 15.10
C LYS A 73 -6.83 -26.96 15.29
N ALA A 74 -7.66 -27.49 14.38
CA ALA A 74 -8.16 -28.86 14.50
C ALA A 74 -7.03 -29.91 14.47
N ALA A 75 -5.96 -29.67 13.69
CA ALA A 75 -4.80 -30.56 13.67
C ALA A 75 -4.07 -30.55 15.02
N VAL A 76 -3.90 -29.36 15.62
CA VAL A 76 -3.25 -29.19 16.93
C VAL A 76 -4.09 -29.81 18.04
N ASP A 77 -5.40 -29.54 18.08
CA ASP A 77 -6.34 -30.12 19.06
C ASP A 77 -6.33 -31.66 18.99
N GLY A 78 -6.29 -32.21 17.76
CA GLY A 78 -6.17 -33.65 17.53
C GLY A 78 -4.85 -34.25 18.05
N LEU A 79 -3.74 -33.52 17.97
CA LEU A 79 -2.44 -33.95 18.51
C LEU A 79 -2.34 -33.78 20.02
N ALA A 80 -3.02 -32.77 20.58
CA ALA A 80 -3.07 -32.50 22.02
C ALA A 80 -4.01 -33.43 22.78
N GLY A 81 -4.82 -34.23 22.09
CA GLY A 81 -5.84 -35.09 22.70
C GLY A 81 -7.09 -34.32 23.15
N GLU A 82 -7.25 -33.08 22.69
CA GLU A 82 -8.37 -32.18 23.01
C GLU A 82 -9.47 -32.20 21.93
N GLY A 83 -9.27 -32.97 20.85
CA GLY A 83 -10.22 -33.09 19.74
C GLY A 83 -11.49 -33.85 20.14
N ALA A 84 -12.66 -33.26 19.85
CA ALA A 84 -13.95 -33.92 20.03
C ALA A 84 -13.99 -35.24 19.23
N GLY A 85 -14.26 -36.34 19.94
CA GLY A 85 -14.39 -37.66 19.35
C GLY A 85 -15.54 -37.72 18.36
N ASP A 86 -15.23 -37.96 17.09
CA ASP A 86 -16.10 -38.71 16.19
C ASP A 86 -15.31 -39.30 15.03
N GLY A 87 -15.57 -40.58 14.75
CA GLY A 87 -14.72 -41.52 13.99
C GLY A 87 -14.37 -41.16 12.54
N MET A 88 -14.90 -40.06 11.99
CA MET A 88 -14.61 -39.61 10.63
C MET A 88 -13.41 -38.65 10.55
N LEU A 89 -13.14 -37.85 11.61
CA LEU A 89 -11.93 -37.03 11.74
C LEU A 89 -10.69 -37.88 12.11
N LEU A 90 -10.91 -39.03 12.75
CA LEU A 90 -9.89 -40.04 13.05
C LEU A 90 -9.40 -40.80 11.81
N ALA A 91 -10.17 -40.85 10.72
CA ALA A 91 -9.79 -41.58 9.50
C ALA A 91 -8.69 -40.86 8.68
N ILE A 92 -8.57 -39.54 8.83
CA ILE A 92 -7.56 -38.70 8.18
C ILE A 92 -6.46 -38.26 9.17
N GLY A 93 -6.83 -38.11 10.45
CA GLY A 93 -5.93 -37.72 11.54
C GLY A 93 -5.31 -36.33 11.39
N ALA A 94 -4.43 -35.98 12.32
CA ALA A 94 -3.67 -34.73 12.30
C ALA A 94 -2.86 -34.54 11.00
N VAL A 95 -2.43 -35.65 10.38
CA VAL A 95 -1.67 -35.64 9.13
C VAL A 95 -2.49 -35.05 8.00
N GLY A 96 -3.72 -35.53 7.74
CA GLY A 96 -4.47 -34.98 6.62
C GLY A 96 -5.17 -33.65 6.92
N LEU A 97 -5.41 -33.29 8.19
CA LEU A 97 -5.75 -31.90 8.54
C LEU A 97 -4.58 -30.95 8.24
N THR A 98 -3.34 -31.39 8.45
CA THR A 98 -2.15 -30.62 8.07
C THR A 98 -2.02 -30.50 6.54
N ILE A 99 -2.33 -31.57 5.80
CA ILE A 99 -2.39 -31.53 4.33
C ILE A 99 -3.50 -30.57 3.87
N ALA A 100 -4.68 -30.61 4.50
CA ALA A 100 -5.79 -29.70 4.20
C ALA A 100 -5.42 -28.24 4.48
N TYR A 101 -4.73 -27.94 5.58
CA TYR A 101 -4.17 -26.62 5.86
C TYR A 101 -3.20 -26.17 4.75
N GLY A 102 -2.27 -27.04 4.34
CA GLY A 102 -1.34 -26.76 3.25
C GLY A 102 -2.05 -26.48 1.91
N LEU A 103 -3.08 -27.28 1.59
CA LEU A 103 -3.88 -27.11 0.39
C LEU A 103 -4.74 -25.84 0.45
N ALA A 104 -5.35 -25.51 1.60
CA ALA A 104 -6.10 -24.27 1.79
C ALA A 104 -5.21 -23.04 1.61
N ARG A 105 -3.97 -23.09 2.13
CA ARG A 105 -2.97 -22.05 1.89
C ARG A 105 -2.61 -21.92 0.41
N LEU A 106 -2.41 -23.04 -0.29
CA LEU A 106 -2.17 -23.04 -1.73
C LEU A 106 -3.37 -22.47 -2.51
N MET A 107 -4.60 -22.85 -2.15
CA MET A 107 -5.83 -22.35 -2.76
C MET A 107 -6.02 -20.85 -2.53
N THR A 108 -5.68 -20.34 -1.34
CA THR A 108 -5.69 -18.90 -1.07
C THR A 108 -4.83 -18.15 -2.07
N VAL A 109 -3.58 -18.60 -2.27
CA VAL A 109 -2.66 -18.01 -3.26
C VAL A 109 -3.19 -18.22 -4.67
N GLY A 110 -3.68 -19.42 -5.00
CA GLY A 110 -4.21 -19.76 -6.32
C GLY A 110 -5.38 -18.86 -6.73
N PHE A 111 -6.36 -18.63 -5.85
CA PHE A 111 -7.47 -17.72 -6.12
C PHE A 111 -7.03 -16.25 -6.19
N GLN A 112 -6.03 -15.83 -5.42
CA GLN A 112 -5.44 -14.49 -5.56
C GLN A 112 -4.79 -14.30 -6.94
N GLN A 113 -4.01 -15.28 -7.40
CA GLN A 113 -3.39 -15.24 -8.73
C GLN A 113 -4.44 -15.31 -9.85
N LEU A 114 -5.48 -16.13 -9.68
CA LEU A 114 -6.60 -16.21 -10.62
C LEU A 114 -7.33 -14.87 -10.74
N ARG A 115 -7.65 -14.23 -9.61
CA ARG A 115 -8.21 -12.87 -9.57
C ARG A 115 -7.33 -11.90 -10.36
N ASP A 116 -6.03 -11.90 -10.10
CA ASP A 116 -5.08 -10.95 -10.70
C ASP A 116 -4.96 -11.18 -12.22
N ALA A 117 -4.91 -12.44 -12.67
CA ALA A 117 -4.88 -12.81 -14.07
C ALA A 117 -6.17 -12.42 -14.81
N ILE A 118 -7.34 -12.70 -14.24
CA ILE A 118 -8.64 -12.33 -14.83
C ILE A 118 -8.75 -10.81 -14.98
N PHE A 119 -8.36 -10.08 -13.93
CA PHE A 119 -8.47 -8.62 -13.91
C PHE A 119 -7.40 -7.90 -14.72
N ALA A 120 -6.24 -8.52 -14.99
CA ALA A 120 -5.18 -7.88 -15.76
C ALA A 120 -5.69 -7.26 -17.07
N ARG A 121 -6.58 -7.97 -17.79
CA ARG A 121 -7.21 -7.46 -19.03
C ARG A 121 -8.13 -6.27 -18.78
N VAL A 122 -8.89 -6.26 -17.67
CA VAL A 122 -9.75 -5.15 -17.25
C VAL A 122 -8.89 -3.92 -16.96
N GLY A 123 -7.86 -4.07 -16.13
CA GLY A 123 -6.97 -2.99 -15.74
C GLY A 123 -6.21 -2.38 -16.91
N GLN A 124 -5.71 -3.20 -17.85
CA GLN A 124 -5.04 -2.69 -19.06
C GLN A 124 -6.00 -1.99 -20.01
N ARG A 125 -7.24 -2.48 -20.16
CA ARG A 125 -8.27 -1.79 -20.95
C ARG A 125 -8.62 -0.43 -20.34
N ALA A 126 -8.82 -0.37 -19.03
CA ALA A 126 -9.11 0.89 -18.33
C ALA A 126 -7.97 1.89 -18.51
N LEU A 127 -6.72 1.45 -18.36
CA LEU A 127 -5.53 2.28 -18.62
C LEU A 127 -5.52 2.82 -20.06
N ARG A 128 -5.77 1.97 -21.05
CA ARG A 128 -5.83 2.37 -22.47
C ARG A 128 -6.95 3.38 -22.72
N ALA A 129 -8.13 3.17 -22.13
CA ALA A 129 -9.27 4.08 -22.28
C ALA A 129 -8.98 5.46 -21.69
N VAL A 130 -8.47 5.52 -20.45
CA VAL A 130 -8.08 6.77 -19.80
C VAL A 130 -6.98 7.49 -20.58
N ALA A 131 -5.99 6.76 -21.10
CA ALA A 131 -4.93 7.31 -21.93
C ALA A 131 -5.48 7.98 -23.20
N LEU A 132 -6.36 7.27 -23.92
CA LEU A 132 -6.96 7.76 -25.17
C LEU A 132 -7.84 8.99 -24.94
N GLU A 133 -8.65 8.97 -23.88
CA GLU A 133 -9.51 10.11 -23.54
C GLU A 133 -8.68 11.33 -23.15
N THR A 134 -7.63 11.14 -22.35
CA THR A 134 -6.71 12.23 -21.98
C THR A 134 -6.02 12.81 -23.21
N PHE A 135 -5.52 11.96 -24.11
CA PHE A 135 -4.90 12.39 -25.36
C PHE A 135 -5.86 13.18 -26.25
N THR A 136 -7.09 12.69 -26.40
CA THR A 136 -8.14 13.34 -27.21
C THR A 136 -8.57 14.67 -26.60
N HIS A 137 -8.70 14.74 -25.27
CA HIS A 137 -9.03 15.96 -24.57
C HIS A 137 -7.96 17.03 -24.76
N ILE A 138 -6.67 16.65 -24.65
CA ILE A 138 -5.55 17.55 -24.90
C ILE A 138 -5.60 18.10 -26.33
N HIS A 139 -5.88 17.27 -27.35
CA HIS A 139 -6.00 17.74 -28.74
C HIS A 139 -7.16 18.72 -28.98
N ARG A 140 -8.23 18.64 -28.17
CA ARG A 140 -9.37 19.55 -28.27
C ARG A 140 -9.15 20.87 -27.55
N MET A 141 -8.03 21.05 -26.86
CA MET A 141 -7.74 22.31 -26.18
C MET A 141 -7.38 23.41 -27.19
N SER A 142 -7.54 24.67 -26.75
CA SER A 142 -7.27 25.82 -27.62
C SER A 142 -5.82 25.88 -28.10
N LEU A 143 -5.59 26.44 -29.29
CA LEU A 143 -4.25 26.71 -29.81
C LEU A 143 -3.40 27.52 -28.80
N ARG A 144 -4.02 28.47 -28.08
CA ARG A 144 -3.37 29.24 -27.00
C ARG A 144 -2.82 28.33 -25.88
N TYR A 145 -3.55 27.29 -25.52
CA TYR A 145 -3.09 26.31 -24.53
C TYR A 145 -1.84 25.56 -25.02
N HIS A 146 -1.80 25.20 -26.31
CA HIS A 146 -0.66 24.48 -26.89
C HIS A 146 0.59 25.37 -27.05
N ILE A 147 0.45 26.63 -27.46
CA ILE A 147 1.59 27.54 -27.67
C ILE A 147 2.25 27.95 -26.34
N THR A 148 1.48 28.03 -25.25
CA THR A 148 1.98 28.48 -23.93
C THR A 148 2.65 27.37 -23.10
N ARG A 149 2.63 26.11 -23.57
CA ARG A 149 3.12 24.96 -22.81
C ARG A 149 4.23 24.23 -23.58
N LYS A 150 5.33 23.92 -22.88
CA LYS A 150 6.41 23.08 -23.44
C LYS A 150 5.86 21.67 -23.73
N THR A 151 5.90 21.24 -24.99
CA THR A 151 5.35 19.95 -25.47
C THR A 151 5.86 18.75 -24.66
N GLY A 152 7.14 18.73 -24.29
CA GLY A 152 7.73 17.65 -23.48
C GLY A 152 7.21 17.61 -22.03
N GLY A 153 6.92 18.78 -21.44
CA GLY A 153 6.33 18.87 -20.11
C GLY A 153 4.88 18.36 -20.08
N LEU A 154 4.10 18.70 -21.11
CA LEU A 154 2.73 18.25 -21.27
C LEU A 154 2.63 16.72 -21.44
N SER A 155 3.49 16.15 -22.28
CA SER A 155 3.58 14.68 -22.48
C SER A 155 3.89 13.95 -21.17
N ARG A 156 4.87 14.44 -20.39
CA ARG A 156 5.25 13.83 -19.10
C ARG A 156 4.16 13.96 -18.04
N ILE A 157 3.40 15.06 -18.03
CA ILE A 157 2.25 15.23 -17.13
C ILE A 157 1.15 14.25 -17.49
N MET A 158 0.82 14.10 -18.78
CA MET A 158 -0.17 13.14 -19.27
C MET A 158 0.21 11.71 -18.87
N GLU A 159 1.44 11.28 -19.16
CA GLU A 159 1.92 9.95 -18.83
C GLU A 159 1.83 9.65 -17.32
N ARG A 160 2.30 10.59 -16.48
CA ARG A 160 2.22 10.45 -15.02
C ARG A 160 0.78 10.44 -14.51
N GLY A 161 -0.09 11.27 -15.07
CA GLY A 161 -1.50 11.33 -14.69
C GLY A 161 -2.24 10.03 -14.99
N VAL A 162 -2.09 9.51 -16.20
CA VAL A 162 -2.69 8.25 -16.64
C VAL A 162 -2.18 7.07 -15.80
N LYS A 163 -0.86 6.99 -15.57
CA LYS A 163 -0.28 5.96 -14.70
C LYS A 163 -0.76 6.09 -13.25
N GLY A 164 -0.86 7.31 -12.73
CA GLY A 164 -1.35 7.59 -11.38
C GLY A 164 -2.80 7.13 -11.16
N VAL A 165 -3.69 7.45 -12.10
CA VAL A 165 -5.10 7.00 -12.04
C VAL A 165 -5.20 5.47 -12.05
N SER A 166 -4.47 4.81 -12.97
CA SER A 166 -4.43 3.35 -13.04
C SER A 166 -3.87 2.71 -11.76
N PHE A 167 -2.82 3.30 -11.19
CA PHE A 167 -2.26 2.87 -9.91
C PHE A 167 -3.29 2.96 -8.79
N LEU A 168 -4.00 4.09 -8.66
CA LEU A 168 -5.01 4.30 -7.62
C LEU A 168 -6.15 3.27 -7.71
N LEU A 169 -6.67 3.02 -8.91
CA LEU A 169 -7.71 2.00 -9.11
C LEU A 169 -7.27 0.62 -8.66
N ARG A 170 -6.07 0.20 -9.10
CA ARG A 170 -5.50 -1.10 -8.74
C ARG A 170 -5.25 -1.19 -7.24
N PHE A 171 -4.70 -0.15 -6.64
CA PHE A 171 -4.41 -0.10 -5.22
C PHE A 171 -5.68 -0.25 -4.37
N ILE A 172 -6.77 0.41 -4.76
CA ILE A 172 -8.03 0.32 -4.03
C ILE A 172 -8.67 -1.06 -4.19
N LEU A 173 -8.66 -1.64 -5.39
CA LEU A 173 -9.26 -2.95 -5.64
C LEU A 173 -8.44 -4.15 -5.16
N PHE A 174 -7.12 -4.02 -5.10
CA PHE A 174 -6.23 -5.15 -4.80
C PHE A 174 -5.48 -5.04 -3.48
N SER A 175 -5.47 -3.87 -2.87
CA SER A 175 -4.85 -3.69 -1.55
C SER A 175 -5.91 -3.31 -0.54
N ILE A 176 -6.58 -2.16 -0.69
CA ILE A 176 -7.50 -1.65 0.35
C ILE A 176 -8.76 -2.51 0.46
N GLY A 177 -9.46 -2.79 -0.65
CA GLY A 177 -10.70 -3.56 -0.65
C GLY A 177 -10.55 -4.97 -0.07
N PRO A 178 -9.57 -5.77 -0.54
CA PRO A 178 -9.29 -7.09 0.01
C PRO A 178 -8.92 -7.06 1.49
N LEU A 179 -8.14 -6.06 1.91
CA LEU A 179 -7.76 -5.89 3.31
C LEU A 179 -8.98 -5.55 4.18
N ALA A 180 -9.85 -4.64 3.74
CA ALA A 180 -11.06 -4.29 4.47
C ALA A 180 -12.01 -5.48 4.63
N LEU A 181 -12.18 -6.28 3.57
CA LEU A 181 -12.96 -7.52 3.62
C LEU A 181 -12.35 -8.53 4.59
N GLU A 182 -11.04 -8.75 4.52
CA GLU A 182 -10.31 -9.66 5.41
C GLU A 182 -10.40 -9.24 6.88
N LEU A 183 -10.18 -7.97 7.19
CA LEU A 183 -10.33 -7.44 8.54
C LEU A 183 -11.76 -7.59 9.07
N THR A 184 -12.77 -7.40 8.21
CA THR A 184 -14.18 -7.59 8.58
C THR A 184 -14.46 -9.07 8.90
N LEU A 185 -13.97 -9.98 8.06
CA LEU A 185 -14.14 -11.43 8.27
C LEU A 185 -13.42 -11.89 9.55
N VAL A 186 -12.18 -11.46 9.78
CA VAL A 186 -11.44 -11.76 11.02
C VAL A 186 -12.15 -11.18 12.23
N ALA A 187 -12.68 -9.95 12.14
CA ALA A 187 -13.44 -9.35 13.24
C ALA A 187 -14.69 -10.15 13.60
N VAL A 188 -15.42 -10.65 12.60
CA VAL A 188 -16.58 -11.54 12.82
C VAL A 188 -16.13 -12.84 13.49
N VAL A 189 -15.07 -13.49 13.00
CA VAL A 189 -14.53 -14.72 13.58
C VAL A 189 -14.12 -14.53 15.05
N LEU A 190 -13.40 -13.44 15.35
CA LEU A 190 -13.00 -13.12 16.72
C LEU A 190 -14.20 -12.84 17.62
N ALA A 191 -15.23 -12.15 17.13
CA ALA A 191 -16.42 -11.85 17.92
C ALA A 191 -17.32 -13.06 18.18
N THR A 192 -17.30 -14.08 17.31
CA THR A 192 -18.16 -15.26 17.45
C THR A 192 -17.49 -16.45 18.12
N LEU A 193 -16.18 -16.63 17.93
CA LEU A 193 -15.44 -17.78 18.46
C LEU A 193 -14.60 -17.44 19.69
N PHE A 194 -14.24 -16.18 19.86
CA PHE A 194 -13.47 -15.69 20.99
C PHE A 194 -14.28 -14.64 21.76
N ASP A 195 -13.69 -14.13 22.85
CA ASP A 195 -14.28 -13.04 23.62
C ASP A 195 -14.16 -11.70 22.88
N LEU A 196 -15.11 -10.79 23.08
CA LEU A 196 -15.13 -9.43 22.54
C LEU A 196 -13.83 -8.67 22.85
N TRP A 197 -13.17 -9.00 23.96
CA TRP A 197 -11.88 -8.42 24.34
C TRP A 197 -10.78 -8.67 23.32
N TYR A 198 -10.76 -9.82 22.62
CA TYR A 198 -9.80 -10.07 21.53
C TYR A 198 -9.99 -9.07 20.39
N LEU A 199 -11.25 -8.86 19.99
CA LEU A 199 -11.59 -7.86 18.98
C LEU A 199 -11.18 -6.45 19.41
N VAL A 200 -11.38 -6.09 20.68
CA VAL A 200 -10.98 -4.79 21.23
C VAL A 200 -9.46 -4.59 21.11
N VAL A 201 -8.65 -5.57 21.52
CA VAL A 201 -7.18 -5.46 21.43
C VAL A 201 -6.72 -5.32 19.98
N VAL A 202 -7.27 -6.13 19.07
CA VAL A 202 -6.95 -6.06 17.64
C VAL A 202 -7.38 -4.71 17.05
N ALA A 203 -8.58 -4.23 17.37
CA ALA A 203 -9.09 -2.94 16.90
C ALA A 203 -8.23 -1.77 17.39
N VAL A 204 -7.85 -1.76 18.68
CA VAL A 204 -6.94 -0.75 19.25
C VAL A 204 -5.58 -0.80 18.56
N THR A 205 -5.04 -1.99 18.33
CA THR A 205 -3.77 -2.18 17.63
C THR A 205 -3.83 -1.62 16.21
N ILE A 206 -4.90 -1.91 15.46
CA ILE A 206 -5.10 -1.40 14.09
C ILE A 206 -5.24 0.13 14.10
N VAL A 207 -6.03 0.70 15.00
CA VAL A 207 -6.20 2.16 15.11
C VAL A 207 -4.88 2.85 15.46
N ALA A 208 -4.11 2.28 16.40
CA ALA A 208 -2.80 2.77 16.75
C ALA A 208 -1.83 2.69 15.55
N TYR A 209 -1.80 1.55 14.86
CA TYR A 209 -0.98 1.35 13.67
C TYR A 209 -1.30 2.34 12.54
N VAL A 210 -2.58 2.51 12.22
CA VAL A 210 -3.03 3.42 11.16
C VAL A 210 -2.71 4.87 11.52
N THR A 211 -3.00 5.28 12.77
CA THR A 211 -2.73 6.64 13.25
C THR A 211 -1.23 6.95 13.25
N PHE A 212 -0.41 6.04 13.76
CA PHE A 212 1.04 6.14 13.75
C PHE A 212 1.58 6.25 12.31
N THR A 213 1.18 5.29 11.46
CA THR A 213 1.64 5.21 10.07
C THR A 213 1.27 6.48 9.31
N PHE A 214 0.05 6.98 9.45
CA PHE A 214 -0.41 8.18 8.76
C PHE A 214 0.39 9.42 9.20
N ARG A 215 0.51 9.66 10.51
CA ARG A 215 1.25 10.83 11.02
C ARG A 215 2.72 10.82 10.62
N ILE A 216 3.39 9.68 10.74
CA ILE A 216 4.81 9.58 10.37
C ILE A 216 4.98 9.67 8.86
N THR A 217 4.08 9.08 8.07
CA THR A 217 4.16 9.16 6.61
C THR A 217 3.98 10.60 6.12
N GLU A 218 3.02 11.34 6.68
CA GLU A 218 2.81 12.75 6.34
C GLU A 218 4.05 13.60 6.64
N TRP A 219 4.69 13.40 7.79
CA TRP A 219 5.97 14.04 8.11
C TRP A 219 7.08 13.65 7.12
N ARG A 220 7.19 12.36 6.76
CA ARG A 220 8.18 11.85 5.80
C ARG A 220 8.01 12.40 4.39
N VAL A 221 6.79 12.79 3.99
CA VAL A 221 6.56 13.44 2.69
C VAL A 221 7.36 14.74 2.59
N GLY A 222 7.48 15.51 3.67
CA GLY A 222 8.31 16.72 3.70
C GLY A 222 9.79 16.44 3.44
N ILE A 223 10.34 15.41 4.09
CA ILE A 223 11.75 14.98 3.89
C ILE A 223 11.98 14.56 2.43
N ARG A 224 11.03 13.82 1.85
CA ARG A 224 11.14 13.37 0.48
C ARG A 224 11.03 14.50 -0.54
N ARG A 225 10.25 15.54 -0.26
CA ARG A 225 10.21 16.76 -1.07
C ARG A 225 11.56 17.47 -1.08
N GLU A 226 12.24 17.54 0.07
CA GLU A 226 13.58 18.11 0.16
C GLU A 226 14.60 17.32 -0.66
N MET A 227 14.60 15.99 -0.52
CA MET A 227 15.47 15.11 -1.31
C MET A 227 15.27 15.31 -2.81
N ASN A 228 14.02 15.37 -3.28
CA ASN A 228 13.72 15.61 -4.70
C ASN A 228 14.17 17.01 -5.18
N ARG A 229 14.16 18.02 -4.29
CA ARG A 229 14.64 19.37 -4.61
C ARG A 229 16.16 19.37 -4.82
N GLN A 230 16.91 18.73 -3.92
CA GLN A 230 18.36 18.57 -4.03
C GLN A 230 18.76 17.76 -5.27
N ASP A 231 18.02 16.69 -5.57
CA ASP A 231 18.21 15.89 -6.79
C ASP A 231 18.01 16.74 -8.06
N THR A 232 16.96 17.57 -8.08
CA THR A 232 16.69 18.46 -9.22
C THR A 232 17.81 19.50 -9.40
N ASP A 233 18.31 20.09 -8.31
CA ASP A 233 19.39 21.07 -8.34
C ASP A 233 20.73 20.46 -8.82
N ALA A 234 21.10 19.28 -8.31
CA ALA A 234 22.29 18.56 -8.76
C ALA A 234 22.20 18.20 -10.25
N ASN A 235 21.04 17.70 -10.70
CA ASN A 235 20.81 17.33 -12.10
C ASN A 235 20.84 18.57 -13.02
N GLN A 236 20.26 19.69 -12.58
CA GLN A 236 20.33 20.95 -13.34
C GLN A 236 21.78 21.42 -13.53
N LYS A 237 22.60 21.40 -12.47
CA LYS A 237 24.03 21.76 -12.56
C LYS A 237 24.80 20.86 -13.53
N ALA A 238 24.56 19.55 -13.50
CA ALA A 238 25.18 18.61 -14.42
C ALA A 238 24.78 18.90 -15.88
N ILE A 239 23.49 19.09 -16.14
CA ILE A 239 22.97 19.42 -17.47
C ILE A 239 23.56 20.73 -17.98
N ASP A 240 23.57 21.78 -17.16
CA ASP A 240 24.10 23.10 -17.53
C ASP A 240 25.60 23.03 -17.88
N SER A 241 26.38 22.24 -17.13
CA SER A 241 27.81 22.04 -17.42
C SER A 241 28.03 21.26 -18.72
N LEU A 242 27.20 20.26 -19.02
CA LEU A 242 27.35 19.43 -20.23
C LEU A 242 26.87 20.16 -21.49
N LEU A 243 25.80 20.95 -21.40
CA LEU A 243 25.32 21.78 -22.51
C LEU A 243 26.30 22.91 -22.84
N ASN A 244 26.99 23.46 -21.83
CA ASN A 244 27.98 24.52 -22.00
C ASN A 244 29.42 23.98 -21.96
N PHE A 245 29.63 22.74 -22.42
CA PHE A 245 30.94 22.06 -22.34
C PHE A 245 32.08 22.88 -22.96
N GLU A 246 31.84 23.52 -24.10
CA GLU A 246 32.83 24.37 -24.76
C GLU A 246 33.27 25.52 -23.87
N THR A 247 32.32 26.19 -23.19
CA THR A 247 32.61 27.30 -22.27
C THR A 247 33.44 26.80 -21.10
N VAL A 248 33.09 25.65 -20.51
CA VAL A 248 33.86 25.07 -19.42
C VAL A 248 35.31 24.80 -19.85
N LYS A 249 35.51 24.28 -21.06
CA LYS A 249 36.85 24.02 -21.62
C LYS A 249 37.64 25.29 -21.95
N TYR A 250 36.99 26.30 -22.55
CA TYR A 250 37.63 27.58 -22.87
C TYR A 250 38.21 28.28 -21.63
N PHE A 251 37.54 28.15 -20.48
CA PHE A 251 37.96 28.79 -19.23
C PHE A 251 38.69 27.86 -18.25
N GLY A 252 39.00 26.61 -18.62
CA GLY A 252 39.63 25.63 -17.73
C GLY A 252 38.88 25.42 -16.41
N ALA A 253 37.54 25.41 -16.48
CA ALA A 253 36.65 25.49 -15.33
C ALA A 253 36.21 24.13 -14.78
N GLU A 254 36.78 23.01 -15.23
CA GLU A 254 36.30 21.66 -14.92
C GLU A 254 36.28 21.37 -13.42
N ALA A 255 37.35 21.71 -12.71
CA ALA A 255 37.42 21.49 -11.26
C ALA A 255 36.36 22.32 -10.50
N ARG A 256 36.02 23.51 -11.01
CA ARG A 256 35.01 24.39 -10.42
C ARG A 256 33.61 23.82 -10.60
N GLU A 257 33.25 23.36 -11.81
CA GLU A 257 31.95 22.74 -12.06
C GLU A 257 31.83 21.39 -11.34
N ALA A 258 32.91 20.62 -11.26
CA ALA A 258 32.95 19.38 -10.47
C ALA A 258 32.68 19.65 -8.98
N ALA A 259 33.34 20.63 -8.37
CA ALA A 259 33.10 21.01 -6.97
C ALA A 259 31.68 21.56 -6.73
N ARG A 260 31.13 22.31 -7.69
CA ARG A 260 29.76 22.85 -7.63
C ARG A 260 28.72 21.72 -7.69
N TYR A 261 28.96 20.70 -8.51
CA TYR A 261 28.13 19.51 -8.57
C TYR A 261 28.25 18.67 -7.29
N ASP A 262 29.48 18.44 -6.81
CA ASP A 262 29.74 17.68 -5.58
C ASP A 262 29.05 18.30 -4.35
N SER A 263 29.10 19.62 -4.21
CA SER A 263 28.37 20.33 -3.15
C SER A 263 26.85 20.11 -3.22
N ALA A 264 26.26 20.06 -4.42
CA ALA A 264 24.85 19.76 -4.59
C ALA A 264 24.55 18.29 -4.24
N MET A 265 25.45 17.38 -4.61
CA MET A 265 25.36 15.96 -4.29
C MET A 265 25.48 15.68 -2.79
N ALA A 266 26.31 16.41 -2.05
CA ALA A 266 26.38 16.31 -0.60
C ALA A 266 25.06 16.74 0.07
N GLY A 267 24.37 17.74 -0.49
CA GLY A 267 23.02 18.13 -0.08
C GLY A 267 22.00 17.02 -0.31
N TYR A 268 22.04 16.40 -1.50
CA TYR A 268 21.21 15.25 -1.83
C TYR A 268 21.48 14.05 -0.92
N GLU A 269 22.75 13.71 -0.68
CA GLU A 269 23.16 12.59 0.17
C GLU A 269 22.56 12.73 1.58
N ASN A 270 22.71 13.89 2.21
CA ASN A 270 22.14 14.17 3.52
C ASN A 270 20.61 14.01 3.55
N ALA A 271 19.91 14.49 2.52
CA ALA A 271 18.45 14.35 2.42
C ALA A 271 18.03 12.88 2.14
N ALA A 272 18.82 12.14 1.36
CA ALA A 272 18.61 10.73 1.08
C ALA A 272 18.81 9.87 2.33
N LEU A 273 19.85 10.13 3.13
CA LEU A 273 20.09 9.47 4.42
C LEU A 273 18.93 9.70 5.39
N ARG A 274 18.42 10.94 5.51
CA ARG A 274 17.22 11.23 6.32
C ARG A 274 15.99 10.45 5.82
N THR A 275 15.83 10.32 4.50
CA THR A 275 14.75 9.53 3.91
C THR A 275 14.87 8.04 4.27
N ALA A 276 16.08 7.48 4.22
CA ALA A 276 16.36 6.09 4.60
C ALA A 276 16.15 5.85 6.10
N TYR A 277 16.72 6.69 6.96
CA TYR A 277 16.57 6.55 8.42
C TYR A 277 15.11 6.69 8.86
N SER A 278 14.37 7.66 8.31
CA SER A 278 12.95 7.81 8.61
C SER A 278 12.11 6.58 8.20
N LEU A 279 12.49 5.88 7.13
CA LEU A 279 11.85 4.61 6.74
C LEU A 279 12.16 3.51 7.75
N ALA A 280 13.41 3.39 8.20
CA ALA A 280 13.80 2.40 9.20
C ALA A 280 13.03 2.60 10.51
N TYR A 281 12.89 3.85 10.99
CA TYR A 281 12.09 4.16 12.18
C TYR A 281 10.60 3.87 11.99
N LEU A 282 10.03 4.16 10.81
CA LEU A 282 8.65 3.81 10.50
C LEU A 282 8.46 2.28 10.58
N ASN A 283 9.30 1.51 9.89
CA ASN A 283 9.22 0.06 9.86
C ASN A 283 9.37 -0.53 11.26
N PHE A 284 10.33 -0.05 12.06
CA PHE A 284 10.51 -0.51 13.44
C PHE A 284 9.29 -0.19 14.31
N GLY A 285 8.77 1.04 14.24
CA GLY A 285 7.58 1.43 15.02
C GLY A 285 6.32 0.65 14.61
N GLN A 286 6.16 0.35 13.31
CA GLN A 286 5.11 -0.51 12.79
C GLN A 286 5.22 -1.95 13.32
N SER A 287 6.43 -2.53 13.27
CA SER A 287 6.68 -3.86 13.83
C SER A 287 6.41 -3.89 15.33
N LEU A 288 6.85 -2.88 16.09
CA LEU A 288 6.59 -2.79 17.52
C LEU A 288 5.09 -2.80 17.82
N LEU A 289 4.29 -1.99 17.13
CA LEU A 289 2.84 -1.94 17.34
C LEU A 289 2.16 -3.28 17.03
N ILE A 290 2.48 -3.90 15.88
CA ILE A 290 1.89 -5.19 15.49
C ILE A 290 2.33 -6.30 16.44
N THR A 291 3.62 -6.39 16.78
CA THR A 291 4.15 -7.40 17.69
C THR A 291 3.59 -7.23 19.10
N SER A 292 3.44 -6.00 19.62
CA SER A 292 2.79 -5.77 20.91
C SER A 292 1.34 -6.23 20.90
N GLY A 293 0.56 -5.91 19.85
CA GLY A 293 -0.81 -6.39 19.72
C GLY A 293 -0.90 -7.92 19.67
N LEU A 294 -0.04 -8.56 18.87
CA LEU A 294 0.07 -10.02 18.80
C LEU A 294 0.40 -10.63 20.17
N VAL A 295 1.41 -10.11 20.88
CA VAL A 295 1.82 -10.63 22.20
C VAL A 295 0.69 -10.52 23.20
N ILE A 296 -0.04 -9.41 23.25
CA ILE A 296 -1.19 -9.25 24.17
C ILE A 296 -2.24 -10.32 23.87
N VAL A 297 -2.59 -10.50 22.60
CA VAL A 297 -3.60 -11.45 22.15
C VAL A 297 -3.16 -12.90 22.40
N MET A 298 -1.89 -13.24 22.18
CA MET A 298 -1.30 -14.54 22.54
C MET A 298 -1.30 -14.79 24.05
N VAL A 299 -0.98 -13.79 24.87
CA VAL A 299 -1.02 -13.91 26.34
C VAL A 299 -2.46 -14.13 26.81
N MET A 300 -3.44 -13.43 26.23
CA MET A 300 -4.86 -13.67 26.51
C MET A 300 -5.26 -15.11 26.16
N ALA A 301 -4.86 -15.60 24.98
CA ALA A 301 -5.12 -16.99 24.59
C ALA A 301 -4.46 -18.01 25.52
N ALA A 302 -3.19 -17.80 25.89
CA ALA A 302 -2.48 -18.68 26.82
C ALA A 302 -3.17 -18.74 28.20
N LEU A 303 -3.66 -17.61 28.71
CA LEU A 303 -4.44 -17.55 29.95
C LEU A 303 -5.82 -18.22 29.80
N GLY A 304 -6.45 -18.13 28.61
CA GLY A 304 -7.67 -18.88 28.30
C GLY A 304 -7.46 -20.39 28.31
N VAL A 305 -6.37 -20.87 27.71
CA VAL A 305 -5.98 -22.29 27.74
C VAL A 305 -5.69 -22.76 29.17
N GLN A 306 -4.96 -21.97 29.96
CA GLN A 306 -4.70 -22.30 31.38
C GLN A 306 -5.97 -22.40 32.23
N ARG A 307 -7.01 -21.62 31.89
CA ARG A 307 -8.31 -21.66 32.57
C ARG A 307 -9.23 -22.77 32.05
N GLY A 308 -8.88 -23.41 30.93
CA GLY A 308 -9.70 -24.43 30.27
C GLY A 308 -10.83 -23.86 29.40
N ASP A 309 -10.86 -22.55 29.16
CA ASP A 309 -11.86 -21.88 28.31
C ASP A 309 -11.56 -22.04 26.81
N LEU A 310 -10.30 -22.32 26.46
CA LEU A 310 -9.78 -22.44 25.10
C LEU A 310 -8.91 -23.70 24.95
N THR A 311 -8.83 -24.26 23.74
CA THR A 311 -7.92 -25.38 23.43
C THR A 311 -6.52 -24.91 23.04
N VAL A 312 -5.54 -25.81 23.00
CA VAL A 312 -4.20 -25.49 22.49
C VAL A 312 -4.25 -25.07 21.02
N GLY A 313 -5.18 -25.60 20.23
CA GLY A 313 -5.42 -25.15 18.86
C GLY A 313 -6.04 -23.76 18.76
N ASP A 314 -6.85 -23.32 19.73
CA ASP A 314 -7.32 -21.92 19.81
C ASP A 314 -6.16 -20.95 19.99
N PHE A 315 -5.17 -21.31 20.81
CA PHE A 315 -3.96 -20.50 20.97
C PHE A 315 -3.19 -20.32 19.65
N VAL A 316 -3.16 -21.36 18.80
CA VAL A 316 -2.49 -21.32 17.50
C VAL A 316 -3.30 -20.61 16.42
N MET A 317 -4.63 -20.57 16.56
CA MET A 317 -5.54 -19.90 15.64
C MET A 317 -5.47 -18.37 15.72
N VAL A 318 -5.23 -17.87 16.92
CA VAL A 318 -5.19 -16.47 17.33
C VAL A 318 -3.92 -15.76 16.85
#